data_AF-A0A0U1DWH1-F1
#
_entry.id   AF-A0A0U1DWH1-F1
#
_cell.length_a   1.000
_cell.length_b   1.000
_cell.length_c   1.000
_cell.angle_alpha   90.00
_cell.angle_beta   90.00
_cell.angle_gamma   90.00
#
_symmetry.space_group_name_H-M   'P 1'
#
loop_
_entity.id
_entity.type
_entity.pdbx_description
1 polymer ?
#
loop_
_entity_poly.entity_id
_entity_poly.type
_entity_poly.pdbx_seq_one_letter_code
_entity_poly.pdbx_strand_id
1 'polypeptide(L)'
;MSLAADLTDLDNFAAGFPHELFAVHRRDAPVYWHSPTEHTPDGEGFWSVATHAETLAVLRDAQTYSSVTGGARPYGGTLLQDLSIAGQVLNMMDDPRHAEIRRLVSSGLTPRMIRRVEDDLRARTRRLLDAVEPGVPFDFLVDVAAELPMQMICILLGVPESERHWLFQAIEPQFDFGGSRSAAMAQMSAEEAGSRMYTYGCELIAAKRAEPTDDMLSVVANATEACLSDLELYLFFSLLFSAGAETTRNSVAGGLLALIENPSQLALLREDLGELPTAIEEMVRWTSPSPSKRRTATRAVTLGGCDIEPGQKVQVWEGRRTAIRWCSPTPTLSTSPVNPTRTWVSATASTTVWAPTWPGSNCGCCSRSCLRGSRRHVWSNPSNGPAATGTPASGIW
;
A
#
# COMPACT_ATOMS: atom_id res chain seq x y z
N MET A 1 -25.22 15.47 11.94
CA MET A 1 -24.97 15.52 10.49
C MET A 1 -26.09 14.80 9.76
N SER A 2 -26.44 15.25 8.56
CA SER A 2 -27.40 14.61 7.66
C SER A 2 -26.66 13.78 6.61
N LEU A 3 -27.33 12.82 5.98
CA LEU A 3 -26.83 12.11 4.80
C LEU A 3 -26.62 13.06 3.60
N ALA A 4 -27.28 14.23 3.61
CA ALA A 4 -27.19 15.27 2.58
C ALA A 4 -25.90 16.13 2.63
N ALA A 5 -24.82 15.65 3.24
CA ALA A 5 -23.53 16.33 3.18
C ALA A 5 -22.81 15.98 1.88
N ASP A 6 -22.09 16.95 1.31
CA ASP A 6 -21.37 16.78 0.06
C ASP A 6 -20.08 15.98 0.28
N LEU A 7 -20.01 14.79 -0.32
CA LEU A 7 -18.85 13.89 -0.27
C LEU A 7 -17.74 14.30 -1.27
N THR A 8 -17.96 15.36 -2.05
CA THR A 8 -17.02 15.93 -3.02
C THR A 8 -16.46 17.30 -2.59
N ASP A 9 -17.11 17.96 -1.63
CA ASP A 9 -16.58 19.12 -0.93
C ASP A 9 -15.41 18.71 -0.01
N LEU A 10 -14.22 19.27 -0.29
CA LEU A 10 -12.97 18.95 0.41
C LEU A 10 -12.89 19.57 1.81
N ASP A 11 -13.68 20.59 2.14
CA ASP A 11 -13.70 21.18 3.48
C ASP A 11 -14.17 20.15 4.53
N ASN A 12 -15.05 19.21 4.12
CA ASN A 12 -15.47 18.08 4.96
C ASN A 12 -14.34 17.09 5.28
N PHE A 13 -13.20 17.16 4.57
CA PHE A 13 -12.03 16.29 4.78
C PHE A 13 -10.80 17.05 5.31
N ALA A 14 -10.86 18.38 5.41
CA ALA A 14 -9.73 19.22 5.84
C ALA A 14 -9.26 18.95 7.28
N ALA A 15 -10.17 18.49 8.16
CA ALA A 15 -9.86 18.07 9.53
C ALA A 15 -9.53 16.56 9.65
N GLY A 16 -9.18 15.91 8.53
CA GLY A 16 -9.08 14.46 8.42
C GLY A 16 -10.40 13.80 7.99
N PHE A 17 -10.40 12.47 7.88
CA PHE A 17 -11.55 11.74 7.34
C PHE A 17 -12.81 11.89 8.23
N PRO A 18 -13.97 12.33 7.70
CA PRO A 18 -15.14 12.67 8.51
C PRO A 18 -15.91 11.43 8.98
N HIS A 19 -15.34 10.70 9.94
CA HIS A 19 -15.86 9.40 10.39
C HIS A 19 -17.31 9.41 10.86
N GLU A 20 -17.79 10.52 11.44
CA GLU A 20 -19.18 10.72 11.87
C GLU A 20 -20.15 10.77 10.68
N LEU A 21 -19.79 11.48 9.60
CA LEU A 21 -20.56 11.49 8.36
C LEU A 21 -20.65 10.08 7.77
N PHE A 22 -19.53 9.37 7.72
CA PHE A 22 -19.52 7.98 7.26
C PHE A 22 -20.23 7.00 8.22
N ALA A 23 -20.42 7.35 9.49
CA ALA A 23 -21.23 6.57 10.43
C ALA A 23 -22.74 6.73 10.14
N VAL A 24 -23.18 7.95 9.81
CA VAL A 24 -24.54 8.21 9.30
C VAL A 24 -24.74 7.47 7.97
N HIS A 25 -23.80 7.60 7.03
CA HIS A 25 -23.82 6.91 5.73
C HIS A 25 -24.06 5.41 5.86
N ARG A 26 -23.20 4.72 6.62
CA ARG A 26 -23.31 3.27 6.88
C ARG A 26 -24.61 2.84 7.56
N ARG A 27 -25.26 3.72 8.33
CA ARG A 27 -26.48 3.39 9.08
C ARG A 27 -27.73 3.60 8.24
N ASP A 28 -27.79 4.72 7.51
CA ASP A 28 -29.03 5.22 6.91
C ASP A 28 -29.12 4.91 5.41
N ALA A 29 -28.00 4.82 4.69
CA ALA A 29 -27.97 4.47 3.26
C ALA A 29 -26.63 3.82 2.83
N PRO A 30 -26.38 2.54 3.20
CA PRO A 30 -25.14 1.79 2.88
C PRO A 30 -24.61 1.95 1.45
N VAL A 31 -25.54 2.01 0.48
CA VAL A 31 -25.36 2.41 -0.91
C VAL A 31 -26.27 3.60 -1.14
N TYR A 32 -25.73 4.72 -1.63
CA TYR A 32 -26.43 5.99 -1.76
C TYR A 32 -26.12 6.65 -3.10
N TRP A 33 -27.13 7.13 -3.81
CA TRP A 33 -26.92 8.00 -4.96
C TRP A 33 -26.59 9.42 -4.51
N HIS A 34 -25.33 9.81 -4.66
CA HIS A 34 -24.87 11.17 -4.41
C HIS A 34 -25.10 12.01 -5.67
N SER A 35 -26.09 12.91 -5.61
CA SER A 35 -26.35 13.88 -6.69
C SER A 35 -25.20 14.88 -6.82
N PRO A 36 -24.92 15.39 -8.04
CA PRO A 36 -23.80 16.31 -8.24
C PRO A 36 -24.06 17.68 -7.62
N THR A 37 -22.99 18.27 -7.11
CA THR A 37 -22.89 19.62 -6.55
C THR A 37 -21.90 20.46 -7.38
N GLU A 38 -21.63 21.70 -6.96
CA GLU A 38 -20.59 22.53 -7.59
C GLU A 38 -19.15 21.97 -7.41
N HIS A 39 -18.94 21.11 -6.41
CA HIS A 39 -17.65 20.45 -6.14
C HIS A 39 -17.52 19.08 -6.83
N THR A 40 -18.61 18.54 -7.38
CA THR A 40 -18.62 17.18 -7.93
C THR A 40 -17.91 17.12 -9.31
N PRO A 41 -16.86 16.29 -9.48
CA PRO A 41 -16.16 16.16 -10.74
C PRO A 41 -17.08 15.79 -11.91
N ASP A 42 -16.80 16.39 -13.06
CA ASP A 42 -17.55 16.25 -14.32
C ASP A 42 -19.03 16.71 -14.24
N GLY A 43 -19.46 17.30 -13.11
CA GLY A 43 -20.86 17.68 -12.87
C GLY A 43 -21.80 16.48 -12.76
N GLU A 44 -21.29 15.29 -12.45
CA GLU A 44 -22.02 14.03 -12.55
C GLU A 44 -22.13 13.27 -11.21
N GLY A 45 -23.34 12.84 -10.87
CA GLY A 45 -23.59 12.05 -9.66
C GLY A 45 -23.00 10.64 -9.70
N PHE A 46 -22.95 10.00 -8.53
CA PHE A 46 -22.32 8.69 -8.37
C PHE A 46 -22.93 7.87 -7.22
N TRP A 47 -22.80 6.55 -7.30
CA TRP A 47 -23.14 5.65 -6.20
C TRP A 47 -22.03 5.63 -5.16
N SER A 48 -22.28 6.19 -3.99
CA SER A 48 -21.39 6.13 -2.83
C SER A 48 -21.67 4.89 -1.97
N VAL A 49 -20.63 4.12 -1.66
CA VAL A 49 -20.73 2.84 -0.93
C VAL A 49 -19.84 2.87 0.32
N ALA A 50 -20.43 2.81 1.53
CA ALA A 50 -19.70 3.02 2.79
C ALA A 50 -19.57 1.76 3.69
N THR A 51 -20.35 0.72 3.43
CA THR A 51 -20.37 -0.53 4.19
C THR A 51 -19.35 -1.55 3.68
N HIS A 52 -18.94 -2.47 4.57
CA HIS A 52 -17.85 -3.41 4.27
C HIS A 52 -18.26 -4.46 3.23
N ALA A 53 -19.47 -5.02 3.36
CA ALA A 53 -19.94 -6.09 2.48
C ALA A 53 -20.07 -5.58 1.03
N GLU A 54 -20.66 -4.40 0.86
CA GLU A 54 -20.89 -3.78 -0.46
C GLU A 54 -19.59 -3.26 -1.08
N THR A 55 -18.70 -2.62 -0.29
CA THR A 55 -17.34 -2.27 -0.75
C THR A 55 -16.58 -3.50 -1.22
N LEU A 56 -16.66 -4.60 -0.47
CA LEU A 56 -15.99 -5.86 -0.83
C LEU A 56 -16.63 -6.55 -2.03
N ALA A 57 -17.94 -6.43 -2.21
CA ALA A 57 -18.64 -6.94 -3.40
C ALA A 57 -18.18 -6.19 -4.65
N VAL A 58 -18.05 -4.87 -4.59
CA VAL A 58 -17.51 -4.04 -5.68
C VAL A 58 -16.05 -4.41 -6.00
N LEU A 59 -15.18 -4.47 -4.98
CA LEU A 59 -13.74 -4.73 -5.18
C LEU A 59 -13.43 -6.17 -5.63
N ARG A 60 -14.33 -7.14 -5.42
CA ARG A 60 -14.16 -8.53 -5.87
C ARG A 60 -14.71 -8.82 -7.27
N ASP A 61 -15.56 -7.97 -7.82
CA ASP A 61 -16.18 -8.16 -9.13
C ASP A 61 -15.71 -7.08 -10.12
N ALA A 62 -14.44 -7.16 -10.52
CA ALA A 62 -13.84 -6.25 -11.49
C ALA A 62 -14.45 -6.34 -12.91
N GLN A 63 -15.18 -7.43 -13.23
CA GLN A 63 -15.88 -7.54 -14.50
C GLN A 63 -17.12 -6.64 -14.53
N THR A 64 -17.82 -6.51 -13.41
CA THR A 64 -18.98 -5.62 -13.26
C THR A 64 -18.57 -4.19 -12.92
N TYR A 65 -17.53 -4.04 -12.10
CA TYR A 65 -17.03 -2.75 -11.61
C TYR A 65 -15.62 -2.50 -12.15
N SER A 66 -15.57 -2.00 -13.38
CA SER A 66 -14.35 -1.76 -14.15
C SER A 66 -13.50 -0.64 -13.55
N SER A 67 -12.18 -0.80 -13.66
CA SER A 67 -11.18 0.24 -13.35
C SER A 67 -10.82 1.09 -14.58
N VAL A 68 -11.39 0.78 -15.75
CA VAL A 68 -11.23 1.51 -17.02
C VAL A 68 -12.47 2.36 -17.31
N THR A 69 -13.61 1.76 -17.69
CA THR A 69 -14.84 2.45 -18.14
C THR A 69 -16.05 1.50 -18.16
N GLY A 70 -17.25 1.96 -18.53
CA GLY A 70 -18.43 1.11 -18.68
C GLY A 70 -19.57 1.77 -19.45
N GLY A 71 -20.52 0.97 -19.93
CA GLY A 71 -21.65 1.46 -20.73
C GLY A 71 -21.18 2.21 -21.99
N ALA A 72 -21.69 3.43 -22.18
CA ALA A 72 -21.29 4.34 -23.26
C ALA A 72 -20.26 5.41 -22.82
N ARG A 73 -19.68 5.29 -21.62
CA ARG A 73 -18.75 6.29 -21.08
C ARG A 73 -17.40 6.22 -21.83
N PRO A 74 -16.84 7.36 -22.30
CA PRO A 74 -15.63 7.35 -23.13
C PRO A 74 -14.36 6.98 -22.33
N TYR A 75 -14.26 7.43 -21.08
CA TYR A 75 -13.11 7.24 -20.20
C TYR A 75 -13.56 6.98 -18.77
N GLY A 76 -12.62 6.73 -17.85
CA GLY A 76 -12.96 6.53 -16.44
C GLY A 76 -11.72 6.55 -15.58
N GLY A 77 -11.24 5.40 -15.12
CA GLY A 77 -10.09 5.28 -14.22
C GLY A 77 -10.50 4.89 -12.79
N THR A 78 -9.78 5.36 -11.76
CA THR A 78 -10.10 5.06 -10.35
C THR A 78 -10.25 6.26 -9.41
N LEU A 79 -10.14 7.49 -9.90
CA LEU A 79 -10.54 8.72 -9.19
C LEU A 79 -11.98 9.09 -9.56
N LEU A 80 -12.67 9.94 -8.80
CA LEU A 80 -14.08 10.28 -9.10
C LEU A 80 -14.27 11.00 -10.45
N GLN A 81 -13.27 11.79 -10.87
CA GLN A 81 -13.16 12.37 -12.20
C GLN A 81 -12.88 11.30 -13.27
N ASP A 82 -13.40 11.49 -14.48
CA ASP A 82 -13.01 10.70 -15.65
C ASP A 82 -11.65 11.16 -16.20
N LEU A 83 -10.75 10.20 -16.43
CA LEU A 83 -9.37 10.44 -16.89
C LEU A 83 -9.09 9.72 -18.20
N SER A 84 -8.57 10.45 -19.19
CA SER A 84 -8.18 9.89 -20.49
C SER A 84 -7.08 8.83 -20.42
N ILE A 85 -6.31 8.78 -19.32
CA ILE A 85 -5.28 7.76 -19.04
C ILE A 85 -5.85 6.43 -18.50
N ALA A 86 -7.18 6.29 -18.39
CA ALA A 86 -7.80 5.03 -18.06
C ALA A 86 -7.42 3.93 -19.08
N GLY A 87 -7.03 2.75 -18.60
CA GLY A 87 -6.49 1.66 -19.41
C GLY A 87 -4.99 1.75 -19.73
N GLN A 88 -4.31 2.86 -19.37
CA GLN A 88 -2.89 3.10 -19.62
C GLN A 88 -2.00 2.98 -18.37
N VAL A 89 -2.57 3.21 -17.18
CA VAL A 89 -1.86 3.10 -15.89
C VAL A 89 -2.38 1.90 -15.09
N LEU A 90 -1.49 1.14 -14.44
CA LEU A 90 -1.79 -0.21 -13.91
C LEU A 90 -3.03 -0.30 -13.00
N ASN A 91 -3.23 0.67 -12.11
CA ASN A 91 -4.38 0.71 -11.20
C ASN A 91 -5.71 1.08 -11.90
N MET A 92 -5.66 1.47 -13.17
CA MET A 92 -6.79 1.82 -14.03
C MET A 92 -6.88 0.88 -15.24
N MET A 93 -6.34 -0.34 -15.15
CA MET A 93 -6.48 -1.41 -16.15
C MET A 93 -7.42 -2.50 -15.63
N ASP A 94 -8.08 -3.19 -16.55
CA ASP A 94 -8.78 -4.45 -16.28
C ASP A 94 -8.09 -5.62 -17.03
N ASP A 95 -8.50 -6.85 -16.71
CA ASP A 95 -7.95 -8.07 -17.33
C ASP A 95 -8.39 -8.22 -18.80
N PRO A 96 -7.59 -8.87 -19.67
CA PRO A 96 -6.36 -9.61 -19.36
C PRO A 96 -5.12 -8.73 -19.17
N ARG A 97 -5.11 -7.50 -19.70
CA ARG A 97 -3.92 -6.63 -19.72
C ARG A 97 -3.42 -6.30 -18.31
N HIS A 98 -4.33 -6.02 -17.37
CA HIS A 98 -3.97 -5.80 -15.97
C HIS A 98 -3.19 -7.00 -15.38
N ALA A 99 -3.69 -8.23 -15.50
CA ALA A 99 -2.99 -9.42 -14.99
C ALA A 99 -1.59 -9.61 -15.60
N GLU A 100 -1.39 -9.27 -16.88
CA GLU A 100 -0.10 -9.33 -17.56
C GLU A 100 0.89 -8.29 -17.02
N ILE A 101 0.53 -7.01 -17.04
CA ILE A 101 1.37 -5.91 -16.54
C ILE A 101 1.62 -6.07 -15.04
N ARG A 102 0.61 -6.48 -14.25
CA ARG A 102 0.75 -6.76 -12.82
C ARG A 102 1.80 -7.84 -12.57
N ARG A 103 1.80 -8.92 -13.37
CA ARG A 103 2.81 -9.99 -13.25
C ARG A 103 4.21 -9.50 -13.58
N LEU A 104 4.36 -8.67 -14.61
CA LEU A 104 5.62 -8.03 -14.99
C LEU A 104 6.16 -7.11 -13.88
N VAL A 105 5.34 -6.19 -13.37
CA VAL A 105 5.71 -5.32 -12.24
C VAL A 105 6.08 -6.14 -11.00
N SER A 106 5.37 -7.26 -10.77
CA SER A 106 5.63 -8.17 -9.65
C SER A 106 6.96 -8.91 -9.76
N SER A 107 7.47 -9.20 -10.96
CA SER A 107 8.77 -9.87 -11.12
C SER A 107 9.96 -8.95 -10.79
N GLY A 108 9.78 -7.63 -10.89
CA GLY A 108 10.76 -6.63 -10.44
C GLY A 108 10.96 -6.59 -8.92
N LEU A 109 10.01 -7.09 -8.12
CA LEU A 109 10.09 -7.15 -6.64
C LEU A 109 10.81 -8.42 -6.18
N THR A 110 12.04 -8.60 -6.65
CA THR A 110 12.87 -9.75 -6.29
C THR A 110 13.22 -9.73 -4.79
N PRO A 111 13.46 -10.91 -4.16
CA PRO A 111 13.96 -10.95 -2.78
C PRO A 111 15.27 -10.19 -2.55
N ARG A 112 16.07 -9.97 -3.60
CA ARG A 112 17.29 -9.15 -3.56
C ARG A 112 16.95 -7.66 -3.49
N MET A 113 15.98 -7.20 -4.28
CA MET A 113 15.49 -5.83 -4.24
C MET A 113 14.86 -5.52 -2.87
N ILE A 114 14.02 -6.41 -2.34
CA ILE A 114 13.39 -6.24 -1.02
C ILE A 114 14.45 -6.10 0.09
N ARG A 115 15.51 -6.92 0.08
CA ARG A 115 16.63 -6.76 1.04
C ARG A 115 17.39 -5.45 0.88
N ARG A 116 17.65 -5.01 -0.37
CA ARG A 116 18.30 -3.71 -0.63
C ARG A 116 17.49 -2.54 -0.05
N VAL A 117 16.16 -2.60 -0.19
CA VAL A 117 15.23 -1.64 0.43
C VAL A 117 15.29 -1.73 1.96
N GLU A 118 15.22 -2.94 2.53
CA GLU A 118 15.27 -3.13 3.99
C GLU A 118 16.57 -2.58 4.61
N ASP A 119 17.73 -2.88 4.01
CA ASP A 119 19.03 -2.44 4.50
C ASP A 119 19.18 -0.91 4.47
N ASP A 120 18.76 -0.26 3.37
CA ASP A 120 18.79 1.21 3.25
C ASP A 120 17.80 1.88 4.22
N LEU A 121 16.54 1.42 4.28
CA LEU A 121 15.53 1.92 5.21
C LEU A 121 15.97 1.77 6.67
N ARG A 122 16.60 0.65 7.03
CA ARG A 122 17.13 0.39 8.38
C ARG A 122 18.30 1.33 8.70
N ALA A 123 19.15 1.65 7.72
CA ALA A 123 20.25 2.59 7.90
C ALA A 123 19.78 4.05 8.00
N ARG A 124 18.80 4.46 7.17
CA ARG A 124 18.20 5.80 7.19
C ARG A 124 17.40 6.04 8.46
N THR A 125 16.49 5.13 8.81
CA THR A 125 15.66 5.24 10.03
C THR A 125 16.54 5.43 11.27
N ARG A 126 17.66 4.72 11.37
CA ARG A 126 18.64 4.94 12.45
C ARG A 126 19.21 6.36 12.42
N ARG A 127 19.81 6.80 11.31
CA ARG A 127 20.39 8.16 11.21
C ARG A 127 19.39 9.28 11.52
N LEU A 128 18.15 9.15 11.06
CA LEU A 128 17.09 10.11 11.31
C LEU A 128 16.71 10.15 12.80
N LEU A 129 16.54 8.99 13.44
CA LEU A 129 16.20 8.91 14.87
C LEU A 129 17.38 9.24 15.79
N ASP A 130 18.62 8.94 15.38
CA ASP A 130 19.85 9.30 16.10
C ASP A 130 20.09 10.83 16.12
N ALA A 131 19.48 11.58 15.19
CA ALA A 131 19.51 13.03 15.11
C ALA A 131 18.40 13.73 15.92
N VAL A 132 17.42 13.00 16.45
CA VAL A 132 16.32 13.58 17.25
C VAL A 132 16.80 13.91 18.66
N GLU A 133 16.76 15.19 19.04
CA GLU A 133 17.10 15.61 20.40
C GLU A 133 15.93 15.35 21.39
N PRO A 134 16.12 14.54 22.44
CA PRO A 134 15.03 14.19 23.35
C PRO A 134 14.44 15.40 24.09
N GLY A 135 13.14 15.64 23.89
CA GLY A 135 12.40 16.74 24.51
C GLY A 135 12.33 18.02 23.66
N VAL A 136 13.02 18.07 22.52
CA VAL A 136 12.88 19.15 21.54
C VAL A 136 11.74 18.81 20.57
N PRO A 137 10.75 19.70 20.36
CA PRO A 137 9.72 19.49 19.34
C PRO A 137 10.29 19.57 17.91
N PHE A 138 9.85 18.68 17.04
CA PHE A 138 10.18 18.63 15.60
C PHE A 138 8.98 18.09 14.81
N ASP A 139 8.99 18.17 13.48
CA ASP A 139 7.89 17.69 12.65
C ASP A 139 8.19 16.26 12.15
N PHE A 140 7.60 15.26 12.82
CA PHE A 140 7.82 13.86 12.45
C PHE A 140 7.34 13.51 11.03
N LEU A 141 6.37 14.23 10.45
CA LEU A 141 5.92 13.98 9.07
C LEU A 141 7.00 14.43 8.08
N VAL A 142 7.53 15.65 8.27
CA VAL A 142 8.54 16.26 7.39
C VAL A 142 9.92 15.64 7.61
N ASP A 143 10.37 15.56 8.86
CA ASP A 143 11.75 15.24 9.23
C ASP A 143 12.04 13.72 9.22
N VAL A 144 11.01 12.86 9.22
CA VAL A 144 11.19 11.39 9.26
C VAL A 144 10.28 10.64 8.29
N ALA A 145 8.96 10.82 8.37
CA ALA A 145 8.01 9.96 7.66
C ALA A 145 7.99 10.18 6.14
N ALA A 146 8.35 11.38 5.67
CA ALA A 146 8.41 11.71 4.24
C ALA A 146 9.65 11.11 3.53
N GLU A 147 10.84 11.09 4.16
CA GLU A 147 12.05 10.59 3.49
C GLU A 147 11.96 9.08 3.18
N LEU A 148 11.59 8.27 4.16
CA LEU A 148 11.75 6.81 4.09
C LEU A 148 11.00 6.17 2.89
N PRO A 149 9.71 6.45 2.64
CA PRO A 149 9.00 5.87 1.51
C PRO A 149 9.52 6.38 0.16
N MET A 150 9.94 7.64 0.11
CA MET A 150 10.47 8.25 -1.11
C MET A 150 11.80 7.60 -1.51
N GLN A 151 12.69 7.34 -0.54
CA GLN A 151 13.94 6.59 -0.75
C GLN A 151 13.67 5.15 -1.21
N MET A 152 12.67 4.48 -0.63
CA MET A 152 12.22 3.16 -1.10
C MET A 152 11.81 3.19 -2.58
N ILE A 153 10.96 4.13 -3.00
CA ILE A 153 10.51 4.22 -4.40
C ILE A 153 11.69 4.51 -5.34
N CYS A 154 12.60 5.41 -4.95
CA CYS A 154 13.83 5.65 -5.71
C CYS A 154 14.73 4.39 -5.84
N ILE A 155 14.80 3.53 -4.83
CA ILE A 155 15.54 2.27 -4.91
C ILE A 155 14.84 1.28 -5.86
N LEU A 156 13.51 1.16 -5.78
CA LEU A 156 12.72 0.29 -6.67
C LEU A 156 12.86 0.70 -8.14
N LEU A 157 12.85 2.00 -8.43
CA LEU A 157 13.00 2.57 -9.77
C LEU A 157 14.47 2.69 -10.24
N GLY A 158 15.43 2.39 -9.37
CA GLY A 158 16.86 2.49 -9.68
C GLY A 158 17.35 3.92 -9.91
N VAL A 159 16.77 4.91 -9.23
CA VAL A 159 17.17 6.32 -9.24
C VAL A 159 18.52 6.48 -8.51
N PRO A 160 19.56 7.06 -9.17
CA PRO A 160 20.84 7.38 -8.56
C PRO A 160 20.70 8.24 -7.30
N GLU A 161 21.48 7.95 -6.25
CA GLU A 161 21.34 8.64 -4.96
C GLU A 161 21.60 10.15 -5.05
N SER A 162 22.49 10.58 -5.94
CA SER A 162 22.79 11.99 -6.24
C SER A 162 21.61 12.79 -6.78
N GLU A 163 20.62 12.13 -7.40
CA GLU A 163 19.48 12.78 -8.07
C GLU A 163 18.23 12.83 -7.19
N ARG A 164 18.17 12.02 -6.13
CA ARG A 164 16.99 11.86 -5.28
C ARG A 164 16.52 13.17 -4.67
N HIS A 165 17.42 13.96 -4.08
CA HIS A 165 17.04 15.22 -3.44
C HIS A 165 16.39 16.22 -4.41
N TRP A 166 16.91 16.31 -5.64
CA TRP A 166 16.29 17.12 -6.70
C TRP A 166 14.92 16.57 -7.10
N LEU A 167 14.82 15.25 -7.26
CA LEU A 167 13.57 14.58 -7.64
C LEU A 167 12.49 14.78 -6.56
N PHE A 168 12.84 14.80 -5.28
CA PHE A 168 11.89 15.03 -4.19
C PHE A 168 11.28 16.45 -4.28
N GLN A 169 12.13 17.46 -4.51
CA GLN A 169 11.68 18.85 -4.73
C GLN A 169 10.79 19.00 -5.98
N ALA A 170 11.02 18.18 -7.01
CA ALA A 170 10.21 18.18 -8.23
C ALA A 170 8.85 17.47 -8.05
N ILE A 171 8.72 16.56 -7.08
CA ILE A 171 7.50 15.76 -6.88
C ILE A 171 6.60 16.33 -5.78
N GLU A 172 7.13 16.87 -4.67
CA GLU A 172 6.29 17.39 -3.56
C GLU A 172 5.16 18.35 -3.98
N PRO A 173 5.34 19.30 -4.94
CA PRO A 173 4.24 20.15 -5.41
C PRO A 173 3.05 19.39 -6.02
N GLN A 174 3.24 18.14 -6.47
CA GLN A 174 2.15 17.29 -6.99
C GLN A 174 1.27 16.70 -5.88
N PHE A 175 1.68 16.81 -4.61
CA PHE A 175 0.92 16.33 -3.44
C PHE A 175 0.26 17.44 -2.63
N ASP A 176 0.37 18.71 -3.04
CA ASP A 176 -0.37 19.81 -2.44
C ASP A 176 -1.71 20.03 -3.18
N PHE A 177 -2.75 19.35 -2.69
CA PHE A 177 -4.12 19.60 -3.15
C PHE A 177 -4.65 20.89 -2.50
N GLY A 178 -4.88 21.91 -3.34
CA GLY A 178 -5.58 23.14 -2.97
C GLY A 178 -4.71 24.25 -2.36
N GLY A 179 -3.37 24.15 -2.38
CA GLY A 179 -2.51 25.19 -1.78
C GLY A 179 -2.52 25.17 -0.25
N SER A 180 -2.98 24.08 0.35
CA SER A 180 -3.25 23.95 1.78
C SER A 180 -2.03 23.42 2.54
N ARG A 181 -1.19 22.61 1.89
CA ARG A 181 0.11 22.20 2.41
C ARG A 181 1.13 23.26 2.05
N SER A 182 1.32 24.22 2.96
CA SER A 182 2.38 25.21 2.86
C SER A 182 3.79 24.58 3.01
N ALA A 183 4.21 23.83 2.00
CA ALA A 183 5.61 23.60 1.74
C ALA A 183 6.22 24.96 1.36
N ALA A 184 7.03 25.53 2.25
CA ALA A 184 7.66 26.85 2.11
C ALA A 184 8.70 26.95 0.97
N MET A 185 8.65 26.04 -0.02
CA MET A 185 9.61 25.85 -1.10
C MET A 185 8.97 25.72 -2.49
N ALA A 186 7.68 26.00 -2.66
CA ALA A 186 7.03 26.04 -3.98
C ALA A 186 7.46 27.29 -4.80
N GLN A 187 8.73 27.35 -5.21
CA GLN A 187 9.24 28.32 -6.21
C GLN A 187 8.91 27.91 -7.66
N MET A 188 8.16 26.83 -7.86
CA MET A 188 7.91 26.19 -9.14
C MET A 188 6.44 25.78 -9.21
N SER A 189 5.80 26.04 -10.35
CA SER A 189 4.41 25.65 -10.60
C SER A 189 4.27 24.13 -10.76
N ALA A 190 3.06 23.61 -10.56
CA ALA A 190 2.76 22.19 -10.78
C ALA A 190 2.99 21.75 -12.25
N GLU A 191 2.83 22.65 -13.21
CA GLU A 191 3.11 22.40 -14.64
C GLU A 191 4.61 22.24 -14.91
N GLU A 192 5.45 23.15 -14.39
CA GLU A 192 6.90 23.05 -14.48
C GLU A 192 7.44 21.81 -13.76
N ALA A 193 6.87 21.49 -12.59
CA ALA A 193 7.18 20.29 -11.83
C ALA A 193 6.85 19.01 -12.64
N GLY A 194 5.66 18.94 -13.22
CA GLY A 194 5.24 17.84 -14.10
C GLY A 194 6.11 17.72 -15.35
N SER A 195 6.46 18.83 -16.00
CA SER A 195 7.33 18.84 -17.18
C SER A 195 8.74 18.31 -16.86
N ARG A 196 9.35 18.75 -15.75
CA ARG A 196 10.66 18.25 -15.31
C ARG A 196 10.63 16.77 -14.94
N MET A 197 9.57 16.33 -14.25
CA MET A 197 9.38 14.92 -13.91
C MET A 197 9.19 14.05 -15.16
N TYR A 198 8.49 14.54 -16.19
CA TYR A 198 8.34 13.87 -17.48
C TYR A 198 9.68 13.68 -18.19
N THR A 199 10.44 14.77 -18.37
CA THR A 199 11.77 14.71 -19.00
C THR A 199 12.69 13.72 -18.27
N TYR A 200 12.81 13.85 -16.94
CA TYR A 200 13.64 12.95 -16.14
C TYR A 200 13.19 11.49 -16.21
N GLY A 201 11.88 11.24 -16.13
CA GLY A 201 11.33 9.88 -16.25
C GLY A 201 11.68 9.25 -17.60
N CYS A 202 11.52 9.99 -18.69
CA CYS A 202 11.88 9.56 -20.04
C CYS A 202 13.39 9.31 -20.21
N GLU A 203 14.24 10.19 -19.68
CA GLU A 203 15.71 10.03 -19.68
C GLU A 203 16.13 8.78 -18.90
N LEU A 204 15.56 8.56 -17.71
CA LEU A 204 15.82 7.38 -16.90
C LEU A 204 15.35 6.11 -17.63
N ILE A 205 14.14 6.09 -18.21
CA ILE A 205 13.63 4.96 -19.01
C ILE A 205 14.58 4.65 -20.18
N ALA A 206 15.06 5.67 -20.89
CA ALA A 206 16.02 5.49 -21.99
C ALA A 206 17.36 4.91 -21.50
N ALA A 207 17.89 5.40 -20.37
CA ALA A 207 19.09 4.86 -19.74
C ALA A 207 18.91 3.38 -19.32
N LYS A 208 17.78 3.04 -18.69
CA LYS A 208 17.46 1.65 -18.30
C LYS A 208 17.29 0.70 -19.49
N ARG A 209 16.91 1.20 -20.67
CA ARG A 209 16.86 0.42 -21.92
C ARG A 209 18.24 0.22 -22.56
N ALA A 210 19.09 1.24 -22.50
CA ALA A 210 20.45 1.17 -23.05
C ALA A 210 21.38 0.31 -22.17
N GLU A 211 21.30 0.49 -20.85
CA GLU A 211 22.11 -0.21 -19.85
C GLU A 211 21.20 -0.78 -18.74
N PRO A 212 20.66 -2.01 -18.93
CA PRO A 212 19.76 -2.63 -17.97
C PRO A 212 20.40 -2.87 -16.60
N THR A 213 19.69 -2.48 -15.55
CA THR A 213 20.09 -2.61 -14.14
C THR A 213 19.16 -3.53 -13.34
N ASP A 214 19.60 -3.94 -12.15
CA ASP A 214 18.85 -4.82 -11.23
C ASP A 214 17.80 -4.02 -10.42
N ASP A 215 16.81 -3.47 -11.12
CA ASP A 215 15.69 -2.70 -10.56
C ASP A 215 14.37 -2.88 -11.35
N MET A 216 13.25 -2.47 -10.73
CA MET A 216 11.91 -2.68 -11.27
C MET A 216 11.68 -1.90 -12.56
N LEU A 217 12.20 -0.68 -12.66
CA LEU A 217 12.02 0.15 -13.86
C LEU A 217 12.74 -0.48 -15.05
N SER A 218 13.96 -0.99 -14.86
CA SER A 218 14.69 -1.77 -15.86
C SER A 218 13.93 -3.02 -16.31
N VAL A 219 13.38 -3.81 -15.38
CA VAL A 219 12.57 -5.00 -15.70
C VAL A 219 11.35 -4.65 -16.55
N VAL A 220 10.63 -3.57 -16.21
CA VAL A 220 9.40 -3.17 -16.91
C VAL A 220 9.69 -2.48 -18.24
N ALA A 221 10.74 -1.65 -18.32
CA ALA A 221 11.12 -0.91 -19.53
C ALA A 221 11.75 -1.78 -20.64
N ASN A 222 12.29 -2.94 -20.28
CA ASN A 222 12.90 -3.92 -21.19
C ASN A 222 12.04 -5.17 -21.43
N ALA A 223 10.78 -5.18 -20.99
CA ALA A 223 9.90 -6.32 -21.21
C ALA A 223 9.62 -6.53 -22.70
N THR A 224 9.79 -7.77 -23.18
CA THR A 224 9.49 -8.18 -24.57
C THR A 224 8.09 -8.73 -24.76
N GLU A 225 7.46 -9.17 -23.67
CA GLU A 225 6.08 -9.65 -23.60
C GLU A 225 5.34 -8.79 -22.59
N ALA A 226 4.12 -8.37 -22.91
CA ALA A 226 3.36 -7.35 -22.17
C ALA A 226 4.07 -5.97 -22.09
N CYS A 227 4.55 -5.48 -23.23
CA CYS A 227 5.23 -4.18 -23.34
C CYS A 227 4.32 -3.01 -22.95
N LEU A 228 4.88 -2.05 -22.20
CA LEU A 228 4.31 -0.71 -22.02
C LEU A 228 4.89 0.25 -23.05
N SER A 229 4.05 1.12 -23.61
CA SER A 229 4.51 2.25 -24.41
C SER A 229 5.25 3.29 -23.55
N ASP A 230 6.00 4.20 -24.17
CA ASP A 230 6.81 5.19 -23.45
C ASP A 230 5.96 6.08 -22.51
N LEU A 231 4.74 6.45 -22.94
CA LEU A 231 3.77 7.15 -22.11
C LEU A 231 3.34 6.30 -20.90
N GLU A 232 3.09 5.00 -21.10
CA GLU A 232 2.66 4.10 -20.03
C GLU A 232 3.80 3.78 -19.04
N LEU A 233 5.06 3.73 -19.51
CA LEU A 233 6.24 3.65 -18.65
C LEU A 233 6.41 4.91 -17.80
N TYR A 234 6.19 6.10 -18.38
CA TYR A 234 6.17 7.35 -17.62
C TYR A 234 5.02 7.37 -16.58
N LEU A 235 3.81 6.98 -16.98
CA LEU A 235 2.66 6.90 -16.07
C LEU A 235 2.91 5.88 -14.94
N PHE A 236 3.60 4.78 -15.22
CA PHE A 236 4.03 3.80 -14.22
C PHE A 236 5.09 4.37 -13.26
N PHE A 237 6.09 5.07 -13.77
CA PHE A 237 7.10 5.80 -12.97
C PHE A 237 6.42 6.81 -12.03
N SER A 238 5.52 7.64 -12.55
CA SER A 238 4.76 8.64 -11.78
C SER A 238 3.81 7.99 -10.75
N LEU A 239 3.11 6.92 -11.13
CA LEU A 239 2.23 6.16 -10.23
C LEU A 239 2.95 5.69 -8.97
N LEU A 240 4.18 5.16 -9.09
CA LEU A 240 4.89 4.60 -7.94
C LEU A 240 5.27 5.67 -6.91
N PHE A 241 5.54 6.90 -7.33
CA PHE A 241 5.74 8.02 -6.40
C PHE A 241 4.43 8.38 -5.68
N SER A 242 3.34 8.62 -6.43
CA SER A 242 2.07 9.03 -5.84
C SER A 242 1.43 7.93 -4.97
N ALA A 243 1.25 6.73 -5.51
CA ALA A 243 0.60 5.64 -4.80
C ALA A 243 1.48 5.03 -3.69
N GLY A 244 2.81 5.08 -3.83
CA GLY A 244 3.75 4.41 -2.94
C GLY A 244 4.32 5.30 -1.83
N ALA A 245 4.76 6.53 -2.16
CA ALA A 245 5.40 7.39 -1.15
C ALA A 245 4.37 8.04 -0.22
N GLU A 246 3.30 8.63 -0.77
CA GLU A 246 2.32 9.38 0.03
C GLU A 246 1.50 8.48 0.98
N THR A 247 1.00 7.34 0.50
CA THR A 247 0.21 6.43 1.33
C THR A 247 1.02 5.90 2.52
N THR A 248 2.29 5.58 2.29
CA THR A 248 3.20 5.07 3.32
C THR A 248 3.58 6.14 4.34
N ARG A 249 3.93 7.38 3.93
CA ARG A 249 4.24 8.47 4.88
C ARG A 249 3.05 8.77 5.79
N ASN A 250 1.85 8.78 5.23
CA ASN A 250 0.59 9.00 5.96
C ASN A 250 0.30 7.84 6.94
N SER A 251 0.58 6.58 6.55
CA SER A 251 0.47 5.42 7.45
C SER A 251 1.43 5.51 8.64
N VAL A 252 2.70 5.90 8.39
CA VAL A 252 3.74 6.00 9.42
C VAL A 252 3.45 7.14 10.40
N ALA A 253 3.13 8.34 9.88
CA ALA A 253 2.79 9.50 10.72
C ALA A 253 1.49 9.29 11.50
N GLY A 254 0.43 8.81 10.84
CA GLY A 254 -0.87 8.53 11.47
C GLY A 254 -0.80 7.36 12.47
N GLY A 255 0.04 6.36 12.21
CA GLY A 255 0.33 5.27 13.15
C GLY A 255 1.02 5.74 14.42
N LEU A 256 2.01 6.64 14.30
CA LEU A 256 2.65 7.25 15.48
C LEU A 256 1.67 8.13 16.26
N LEU A 257 0.88 8.97 15.59
CA LEU A 257 -0.16 9.78 16.22
C LEU A 257 -1.12 8.89 17.04
N ALA A 258 -1.60 7.80 16.44
CA ALA A 258 -2.54 6.90 17.09
C ALA A 258 -1.92 6.14 18.29
N LEU A 259 -0.60 5.88 18.29
CA LEU A 259 0.12 5.38 19.47
C LEU A 259 0.29 6.46 20.55
N ILE A 260 0.54 7.72 20.18
CA ILE A 260 0.63 8.86 21.12
C ILE A 260 -0.72 9.10 21.81
N GLU A 261 -1.83 9.03 21.06
CA GLU A 261 -3.20 9.12 21.60
C GLU A 261 -3.57 7.93 22.50
N ASN A 262 -2.83 6.82 22.44
CA ASN A 262 -3.11 5.57 23.16
C ASN A 262 -1.87 5.08 23.93
N PRO A 263 -1.39 5.83 24.94
CA PRO A 263 -0.08 5.61 25.55
C PRO A 263 0.07 4.25 26.25
N SER A 264 -1.02 3.64 26.72
CA SER A 264 -1.01 2.28 27.28
C SER A 264 -0.69 1.21 26.23
N GLN A 265 -1.09 1.43 24.98
CA GLN A 265 -0.81 0.52 23.87
C GLN A 265 0.60 0.75 23.31
N LEU A 266 1.08 2.00 23.29
CA LEU A 266 2.49 2.31 23.04
C LEU A 266 3.43 1.65 24.06
N ALA A 267 3.05 1.60 25.34
CA ALA A 267 3.81 0.89 26.36
C ALA A 267 3.89 -0.62 26.08
N LEU A 268 2.73 -1.27 25.87
CA LEU A 268 2.66 -2.71 25.55
C LEU A 268 3.49 -3.08 24.31
N LEU A 269 3.39 -2.29 23.24
CA LEU A 269 4.13 -2.54 22.00
C LEU A 269 5.66 -2.36 22.16
N ARG A 270 6.10 -1.50 23.11
CA ARG A 270 7.53 -1.36 23.46
C ARG A 270 8.03 -2.50 24.35
N GLU A 271 7.16 -3.12 25.14
CA GLU A 271 7.48 -4.27 25.98
C GLU A 271 7.57 -5.57 25.16
N ASP A 272 6.72 -5.75 24.14
CA ASP A 272 6.76 -6.89 23.22
C ASP A 272 6.69 -6.47 21.74
N LEU A 273 7.87 -6.40 21.10
CA LEU A 273 7.98 -6.15 19.66
C LEU A 273 7.46 -7.33 18.79
N GLY A 274 7.12 -8.47 19.38
CA GLY A 274 6.43 -9.58 18.70
C GLY A 274 5.03 -9.20 18.22
N GLU A 275 4.39 -8.20 18.83
CA GLU A 275 3.08 -7.66 18.42
C GLU A 275 3.19 -6.66 17.24
N LEU A 276 4.39 -6.25 16.81
CA LEU A 276 4.58 -5.30 15.70
C LEU A 276 3.81 -5.65 14.41
N PRO A 277 3.77 -6.91 13.94
CA PRO A 277 3.01 -7.26 12.74
C PRO A 277 1.52 -6.94 12.88
N THR A 278 0.91 -7.28 14.03
CA THR A 278 -0.50 -6.97 14.32
C THR A 278 -0.72 -5.47 14.50
N ALA A 279 0.21 -4.77 15.14
CA ALA A 279 0.14 -3.33 15.27
C ALA A 279 0.19 -2.63 13.90
N ILE A 280 1.05 -3.07 12.97
CA ILE A 280 1.15 -2.50 11.61
C ILE A 280 -0.17 -2.67 10.83
N GLU A 281 -0.82 -3.84 10.90
CA GLU A 281 -2.13 -4.05 10.27
C GLU A 281 -3.21 -3.10 10.85
N GLU A 282 -3.20 -2.88 12.16
CA GLU A 282 -4.08 -1.90 12.81
C GLU A 282 -3.72 -0.45 12.42
N MET A 283 -2.44 -0.14 12.10
CA MET A 283 -2.04 1.20 11.63
C MET A 283 -2.61 1.46 10.24
N VAL A 284 -2.49 0.49 9.34
CA VAL A 284 -3.07 0.54 7.99
C VAL A 284 -4.60 0.65 8.08
N ARG A 285 -5.26 -0.15 8.93
CA ARG A 285 -6.71 -0.08 9.15
C ARG A 285 -7.16 1.28 9.70
N TRP A 286 -6.47 1.79 10.72
CA TRP A 286 -6.83 3.03 11.41
C TRP A 286 -6.63 4.26 10.53
N THR A 287 -5.47 4.36 9.90
CA THR A 287 -5.11 5.52 9.05
C THR A 287 -5.85 5.48 7.71
N SER A 288 -6.07 4.30 7.13
CA SER A 288 -6.69 4.09 5.81
C SER A 288 -6.19 5.12 4.76
N PRO A 289 -4.86 5.22 4.48
CA PRO A 289 -4.28 6.40 3.82
C PRO A 289 -4.75 6.68 2.38
N SER A 290 -5.36 5.68 1.75
CA SER A 290 -6.06 5.80 0.48
C SER A 290 -7.53 5.41 0.72
N PRO A 291 -8.36 6.28 1.31
CA PRO A 291 -9.62 5.86 1.95
C PRO A 291 -10.78 5.62 0.97
N SER A 292 -10.58 5.80 -0.33
CA SER A 292 -11.63 5.72 -1.35
C SER A 292 -11.09 5.15 -2.67
N LYS A 293 -11.96 4.55 -3.51
CA LYS A 293 -11.68 4.13 -4.92
C LYS A 293 -12.94 4.28 -5.78
N ARG A 294 -12.86 4.87 -6.98
CA ARG A 294 -13.93 4.76 -7.99
C ARG A 294 -13.80 3.48 -8.82
N ARG A 295 -14.94 2.97 -9.31
CA ARG A 295 -15.16 2.04 -10.41
C ARG A 295 -16.28 2.56 -11.33
N THR A 296 -16.42 1.96 -12.52
CA THR A 296 -17.53 2.23 -13.43
C THR A 296 -18.30 0.94 -13.69
N ALA A 297 -19.63 0.98 -13.58
CA ALA A 297 -20.46 -0.20 -13.83
C ALA A 297 -20.44 -0.57 -15.33
N THR A 298 -20.09 -1.80 -15.68
CA THR A 298 -20.03 -2.28 -17.07
C THR A 298 -21.39 -2.77 -17.58
N ARG A 299 -22.27 -3.18 -16.65
CA ARG A 299 -23.58 -3.79 -16.87
C ARG A 299 -24.54 -3.38 -15.75
N ALA A 300 -25.84 -3.57 -15.96
CA ALA A 300 -26.82 -3.39 -14.90
C ALA A 300 -26.57 -4.37 -13.74
N VAL A 301 -26.63 -3.88 -12.51
CA VAL A 301 -26.39 -4.67 -11.28
C VAL A 301 -27.11 -4.06 -10.08
N THR A 302 -27.70 -4.90 -9.22
CA THR A 302 -28.23 -4.47 -7.93
C THR A 302 -27.14 -4.58 -6.85
N LEU A 303 -26.86 -3.50 -6.12
CA LEU A 303 -25.91 -3.46 -5.00
C LEU A 303 -26.61 -2.86 -3.76
N GLY A 304 -26.62 -3.58 -2.64
CA GLY A 304 -27.27 -3.09 -1.41
C GLY A 304 -28.78 -2.83 -1.53
N GLY A 305 -29.44 -3.36 -2.57
CA GLY A 305 -30.85 -3.08 -2.89
C GLY A 305 -31.05 -1.87 -3.83
N CYS A 306 -29.99 -1.22 -4.27
CA CYS A 306 -30.02 -0.15 -5.28
C CYS A 306 -29.64 -0.69 -6.66
N ASP A 307 -30.39 -0.34 -7.70
CA ASP A 307 -30.09 -0.71 -9.08
C ASP A 307 -29.13 0.31 -9.72
N ILE A 308 -27.97 -0.18 -10.18
CA ILE A 308 -26.91 0.58 -10.82
C ILE A 308 -26.95 0.30 -12.33
N GLU A 309 -26.98 1.34 -13.14
CA GLU A 309 -27.02 1.25 -14.60
C GLU A 309 -25.60 1.20 -15.23
N PRO A 310 -25.44 0.59 -16.43
CA PRO A 310 -24.17 0.61 -17.15
C PRO A 310 -23.66 2.04 -17.39
N GLY A 311 -22.39 2.27 -17.09
CA GLY A 311 -21.71 3.57 -17.22
C GLY A 311 -21.78 4.45 -15.97
N GLN A 312 -22.61 4.14 -14.97
CA GLN A 312 -22.66 4.93 -13.74
C GLN A 312 -21.39 4.74 -12.89
N LYS A 313 -20.96 5.84 -12.24
CA LYS A 313 -19.81 5.88 -11.33
C LYS A 313 -20.17 5.22 -10.00
N VAL A 314 -19.26 4.41 -9.45
CA VAL A 314 -19.40 3.75 -8.14
C VAL A 314 -18.16 4.04 -7.30
N GLN A 315 -18.32 4.77 -6.21
CA GLN A 315 -17.26 5.22 -5.30
C GLN A 315 -17.35 4.43 -3.98
N VAL A 316 -16.38 3.55 -3.73
CA VAL A 316 -16.28 2.84 -2.44
C VAL A 316 -15.44 3.62 -1.45
N TRP A 317 -15.73 3.43 -0.16
CA TRP A 317 -15.02 4.04 0.96
C TRP A 317 -14.51 2.96 1.94
N GLU A 318 -13.20 2.92 2.10
CA GLU A 318 -12.47 1.94 2.91
C GLU A 318 -12.28 2.42 4.37
N GLY A 319 -12.31 3.74 4.60
CA GLY A 319 -12.06 4.39 5.90
C GLY A 319 -12.98 3.93 7.04
N ARG A 320 -12.39 3.30 8.07
CA ARG A 320 -13.11 2.76 9.24
C ARG A 320 -12.48 3.19 10.56
N ARG A 321 -13.20 4.01 11.34
CA ARG A 321 -12.88 4.30 12.74
C ARG A 321 -13.81 3.50 13.66
N THR A 322 -13.26 2.43 14.22
CA THR A 322 -13.78 1.69 15.38
C THR A 322 -12.69 1.71 16.45
N ALA A 323 -13.06 1.55 17.73
CA ALA A 323 -12.13 1.60 18.85
C ALA A 323 -10.85 0.79 18.59
N ILE A 324 -9.69 1.40 18.86
CA ILE A 324 -8.39 0.84 18.49
C ILE A 324 -8.02 -0.34 19.39
N ARG A 325 -7.38 -1.36 18.82
CA ARG A 325 -6.89 -2.51 19.58
C ARG A 325 -5.61 -3.08 18.98
N TRP A 326 -4.48 -2.45 19.31
CA TRP A 326 -3.14 -2.82 18.81
C TRP A 326 -2.68 -4.18 19.29
N CYS A 327 -2.91 -4.48 20.57
CA CYS A 327 -2.51 -5.72 21.21
C CYS A 327 -3.73 -6.41 21.84
N SER A 328 -3.71 -7.74 21.93
CA SER A 328 -4.66 -8.44 22.80
C SER A 328 -4.23 -8.30 24.26
N PRO A 329 -5.13 -7.90 25.19
CA PRO A 329 -4.81 -7.95 26.60
C PRO A 329 -4.51 -9.40 26.98
N THR A 330 -3.40 -9.62 27.68
CA THR A 330 -3.06 -10.91 28.28
C THR A 330 -4.29 -11.40 29.07
N PRO A 331 -4.76 -12.64 28.88
CA PRO A 331 -5.98 -13.09 29.54
C PRO A 331 -5.74 -13.17 31.05
N THR A 332 -6.23 -12.16 31.77
CA THR A 332 -6.43 -12.26 33.21
C THR A 332 -7.35 -13.45 33.46
N LEU A 333 -6.90 -14.39 34.29
CA LEU A 333 -7.58 -15.65 34.57
C LEU A 333 -8.90 -15.42 35.33
N SER A 334 -9.92 -14.95 34.62
CA SER A 334 -11.29 -14.85 35.08
C SER A 334 -12.00 -16.17 34.80
N THR A 335 -12.21 -16.96 35.85
CA THR A 335 -12.95 -18.22 35.78
C THR A 335 -14.44 -17.96 35.59
N SER A 336 -14.88 -17.88 34.34
CA SER A 336 -16.29 -17.98 33.96
C SER A 336 -16.44 -18.83 32.69
N PRO A 337 -17.51 -19.65 32.56
CA PRO A 337 -17.62 -20.59 31.44
C PRO A 337 -17.93 -19.86 30.13
N VAL A 338 -17.01 -19.93 29.17
CA VAL A 338 -17.21 -19.35 27.84
C VAL A 338 -18.05 -20.30 26.97
N ASN A 339 -19.16 -19.78 26.45
CA ASN A 339 -20.06 -20.50 25.53
C ASN A 339 -19.38 -20.67 24.15
N PRO A 340 -19.20 -21.91 23.62
CA PRO A 340 -18.30 -22.17 22.50
C PRO A 340 -18.94 -21.94 21.11
N THR A 341 -19.32 -20.70 20.78
CA THR A 341 -19.89 -20.35 19.45
C THR A 341 -19.41 -19.02 18.84
N ARG A 342 -18.35 -18.39 19.38
CA ARG A 342 -17.66 -17.25 18.74
C ARG A 342 -16.31 -17.64 18.16
N THR A 343 -16.33 -18.30 17.01
CA THR A 343 -15.17 -18.34 16.10
C THR A 343 -14.96 -16.96 15.50
N TRP A 344 -13.83 -16.33 15.83
CA TRP A 344 -13.36 -15.14 15.12
C TRP A 344 -12.92 -15.56 13.71
N VAL A 345 -13.71 -15.20 12.71
CA VAL A 345 -13.30 -15.32 11.31
C VAL A 345 -12.54 -14.04 10.94
N SER A 346 -11.22 -14.10 10.99
CA SER A 346 -10.34 -13.09 10.40
C SER A 346 -10.45 -13.15 8.87
N ALA A 347 -11.49 -12.51 8.33
CA ALA A 347 -11.72 -12.43 6.90
C ALA A 347 -10.84 -11.33 6.29
N THR A 348 -9.58 -11.67 6.01
CA THR A 348 -8.71 -10.89 5.12
C THR A 348 -9.32 -10.86 3.72
N ALA A 349 -10.07 -9.79 3.44
CA ALA A 349 -10.34 -9.38 2.08
C ALA A 349 -9.01 -8.95 1.44
N SER A 350 -8.66 -9.52 0.28
CA SER A 350 -7.37 -9.28 -0.37
C SER A 350 -7.20 -7.86 -0.92
N THR A 351 -6.88 -6.91 -0.05
CA THR A 351 -5.99 -5.78 -0.37
C THR A 351 -4.52 -6.10 -0.06
N THR A 352 -4.21 -7.36 0.29
CA THR A 352 -2.85 -7.86 0.51
C THR A 352 -1.99 -7.74 -0.74
N VAL A 353 -1.26 -6.64 -0.82
CA VAL A 353 -0.23 -6.35 -1.80
C VAL A 353 1.10 -6.45 -1.04
N TRP A 354 1.77 -7.60 -1.20
CA TRP A 354 3.08 -7.98 -0.65
C TRP A 354 3.16 -8.38 0.83
N ALA A 355 3.11 -9.70 1.06
CA ALA A 355 3.88 -10.34 2.13
C ALA A 355 4.47 -11.67 1.60
N PRO A 356 5.79 -11.77 1.32
CA PRO A 356 6.39 -13.07 1.06
C PRO A 356 6.35 -13.91 2.35
N THR A 357 5.96 -15.18 2.24
CA THR A 357 5.98 -16.12 3.36
C THR A 357 7.40 -16.29 3.89
N TRP A 358 7.65 -15.85 5.12
CA TRP A 358 8.94 -16.02 5.79
C TRP A 358 9.27 -17.51 5.94
N PRO A 359 10.46 -17.97 5.49
CA PRO A 359 10.97 -19.29 5.85
C PRO A 359 11.22 -19.32 7.36
N GLY A 360 10.50 -20.20 8.07
CA GLY A 360 10.50 -20.21 9.53
C GLY A 360 11.87 -20.47 10.14
N SER A 361 12.26 -19.64 11.12
CA SER A 361 13.34 -19.93 12.06
C SER A 361 12.90 -21.06 13.00
N ASN A 362 13.64 -22.16 12.98
CA ASN A 362 13.37 -23.34 13.82
C ASN A 362 13.77 -23.06 15.29
N CYS A 363 12.93 -22.35 16.05
CA CYS A 363 13.10 -22.17 17.49
C CYS A 363 12.51 -23.37 18.27
N GLY A 364 13.24 -24.49 18.22
CA GLY A 364 12.89 -25.69 18.99
C GLY A 364 13.15 -25.52 20.49
N CYS A 365 12.13 -25.10 21.25
CA CYS A 365 12.11 -25.21 22.71
C CYS A 365 10.68 -25.36 23.23
N CYS A 366 10.21 -26.61 23.37
CA CYS A 366 9.03 -26.92 24.16
C CYS A 366 9.38 -28.03 25.15
N SER A 367 9.57 -27.65 26.41
CA SER A 367 9.87 -28.56 27.51
C SER A 367 8.58 -29.21 28.03
N ARG A 368 8.57 -30.54 28.12
CA ARG A 368 7.76 -31.28 29.10
C ARG A 368 8.26 -32.73 29.23
N SER A 369 8.93 -32.98 30.36
CA SER A 369 9.18 -34.33 30.86
C SER A 369 7.87 -35.02 31.24
N CYS A 370 7.72 -36.32 30.94
CA CYS A 370 7.61 -37.37 31.97
C CYS A 370 7.33 -38.78 31.43
N LEU A 371 7.98 -39.76 32.09
CA LEU A 371 7.58 -41.17 32.31
C LEU A 371 7.83 -42.26 31.22
N ARG A 372 8.77 -43.16 31.59
CA ARG A 372 8.85 -44.63 31.29
C ARG A 372 9.10 -45.05 29.83
N GLY A 373 9.97 -46.02 29.53
CA GLY A 373 10.91 -46.78 30.37
C GLY A 373 11.62 -47.91 29.60
N SER A 374 12.88 -48.17 29.96
CA SER A 374 13.70 -49.38 29.65
C SER A 374 13.57 -50.12 28.30
N ARG A 375 14.66 -50.21 27.53
CA ARG A 375 15.53 -51.42 27.43
C ARG A 375 16.78 -51.16 26.56
N ARG A 376 17.76 -52.08 26.65
CA ARG A 376 19.12 -52.00 26.07
C ARG A 376 19.21 -52.64 24.67
N HIS A 377 20.26 -52.30 23.90
CA HIS A 377 21.12 -53.10 22.99
C HIS A 377 21.79 -52.11 21.99
N VAL A 378 23.04 -51.64 22.11
CA VAL A 378 24.41 -52.24 22.02
C VAL A 378 24.80 -52.76 20.61
N TRP A 379 26.00 -52.35 20.13
CA TRP A 379 26.73 -52.68 18.86
C TRP A 379 26.20 -51.97 17.59
N SER A 380 27.02 -51.51 16.62
CA SER A 380 28.49 -51.32 16.55
C SER A 380 28.91 -50.51 15.30
N ASN A 381 30.02 -49.77 15.37
CA ASN A 381 30.80 -49.28 14.21
C ASN A 381 31.77 -50.42 13.76
N PRO A 382 32.25 -50.51 12.49
CA PRO A 382 33.47 -49.75 12.15
C PRO A 382 33.73 -49.38 10.66
N SER A 383 34.59 -48.36 10.48
CA SER A 383 35.71 -48.24 9.51
C SER A 383 35.53 -48.45 7.99
N ASN A 384 35.85 -47.41 7.19
CA ASN A 384 37.14 -47.32 6.45
C ASN A 384 37.24 -46.04 5.57
N GLY A 385 38.44 -45.44 5.46
CA GLY A 385 38.84 -44.50 4.39
C GLY A 385 39.94 -45.16 3.51
N PRO A 386 40.90 -44.42 2.91
CA PRO A 386 41.02 -42.97 2.69
C PRO A 386 41.56 -42.55 1.27
N ALA A 387 41.75 -41.23 1.04
CA ALA A 387 42.70 -40.59 0.09
C ALA A 387 42.46 -40.77 -1.45
N ALA A 388 43.00 -39.97 -2.41
CA ALA A 388 43.87 -38.78 -2.38
C ALA A 388 43.82 -37.94 -3.70
N THR A 389 44.23 -36.66 -3.64
CA THR A 389 44.97 -35.84 -4.66
C THR A 389 44.49 -35.64 -6.12
N GLY A 390 44.54 -34.37 -6.62
CA GLY A 390 44.71 -34.05 -8.06
C GLY A 390 44.21 -32.66 -8.54
N THR A 391 45.14 -31.76 -8.88
CA THR A 391 44.97 -30.48 -9.63
C THR A 391 46.14 -30.38 -10.65
N PRO A 392 46.22 -29.44 -11.64
CA PRO A 392 45.28 -28.43 -12.17
C PRO A 392 45.25 -28.37 -13.74
N ALA A 393 44.95 -27.18 -14.33
CA ALA A 393 45.10 -26.74 -15.75
C ALA A 393 43.98 -27.15 -16.75
N SER A 394 43.67 -26.45 -17.86
CA SER A 394 43.92 -25.06 -18.37
C SER A 394 43.22 -24.84 -19.74
N GLY A 395 42.94 -23.59 -20.17
CA GLY A 395 42.48 -23.23 -21.54
C GLY A 395 41.01 -22.76 -21.57
N ILE A 396 40.66 -21.52 -21.91
CA ILE A 396 40.74 -20.81 -23.22
C ILE A 396 39.86 -21.50 -24.29
N TRP A 397 38.65 -20.97 -24.51
CA TRP A 397 38.31 -20.09 -25.63
C TRP A 397 37.19 -19.12 -25.21
#